data_AF-A0A1N7L3L2-F1
#
_entry.id   AF-A0A1N7L3L2-F1
#
_cell.length_a   1.000
_cell.length_b   1.000
_cell.length_c   1.000
_cell.angle_alpha   90.00
_cell.angle_beta   90.00
_cell.angle_gamma   90.00
#
_symmetry.space_group_name_H-M   'P 1'
#
loop_
_entity.id
_entity.type
_entity.pdbx_description
1 polymer ?
#
loop_
_entity_poly.entity_id
_entity_poly.type
_entity_poly.pdbx_seq_one_letter_code
_entity_poly.pdbx_strand_id
1 'polypeptide(L)'
;MDAAIIAELQARVRPDDDLWVLGDFAVSKATATQRTEVRGIFDAIPGRKHLVLGNHDRAWIRDLPWDSMSQMADIVVDGRRLFLCHYPMVTFPGARRGALQLFGHVHQNWRGSRNSVNVGVDMWDFRPVTLPEIDERARFLPVNKHWDEVEPGCPLSAEVGD
;
A
#
# COMPACT_ATOMS: atom_id res chain seq x y z
N MET A 1 -10.20 8.96 15.83
CA MET A 1 -9.63 7.93 14.93
C MET A 1 -8.38 8.49 14.27
N ASP A 2 -8.48 9.67 13.66
CA ASP A 2 -7.39 10.34 12.94
C ASP A 2 -6.13 10.56 13.79
N ALA A 3 -6.28 11.05 15.03
CA ALA A 3 -5.14 11.29 15.93
C ALA A 3 -4.30 10.05 16.24
N ALA A 4 -4.90 8.86 16.32
CA ALA A 4 -4.18 7.62 16.61
C ALA A 4 -3.37 7.15 15.39
N ILE A 5 -3.96 7.20 14.19
CA ILE A 5 -3.26 6.88 12.94
C ILE A 5 -2.09 7.83 12.72
N ILE A 6 -2.28 9.13 12.99
CA ILE A 6 -1.21 10.13 12.89
C ILE A 6 -0.08 9.83 13.87
N ALA A 7 -0.41 9.50 15.12
CA ALA A 7 0.60 9.16 16.12
C ALA A 7 1.42 7.93 15.69
N GLU A 8 0.78 6.90 15.13
CA GLU A 8 1.47 5.74 14.56
C GLU A 8 2.35 6.11 13.36
N LEU A 9 1.86 6.96 12.45
CA LEU A 9 2.66 7.46 11.33
C LEU A 9 3.89 8.23 11.82
N GLN A 10 3.73 9.13 12.79
CA GLN A 10 4.82 9.91 13.37
C GLN A 10 5.81 9.07 14.17
N ALA A 11 5.36 7.98 14.79
CA ALA A 11 6.21 7.08 15.55
C ALA A 11 7.03 6.14 14.66
N ARG A 12 6.50 5.75 13.49
CA ARG A 12 7.11 4.73 12.62
C ARG A 12 7.82 5.29 11.40
N VAL A 13 7.43 6.45 10.89
CA VAL A 13 8.03 7.06 9.70
C VAL A 13 9.13 8.03 10.12
N ARG A 14 10.32 7.89 9.55
CA ARG A 14 11.46 8.81 9.77
C ARG A 14 11.53 9.87 8.68
N PRO A 15 12.24 11.00 8.92
CA PRO A 15 12.38 12.08 7.93
C PRO A 15 12.95 11.65 6.58
N ASP A 16 13.78 10.61 6.56
CA ASP A 16 14.45 10.12 5.34
C ASP A 16 13.73 8.93 4.68
N ASP A 17 12.62 8.45 5.25
CA ASP A 17 11.86 7.32 4.72
C ASP A 17 10.96 7.72 3.55
N ASP A 18 10.60 6.73 2.72
CA ASP A 18 9.55 6.84 1.70
C ASP A 18 8.24 6.23 2.23
N LEU A 19 7.23 7.06 2.44
CA LEU A 19 5.87 6.65 2.78
C LEU A 19 5.04 6.49 1.51
N TRP A 20 4.70 5.25 1.17
CA TRP A 20 3.80 4.92 0.07
C TRP A 20 2.36 4.77 0.56
N VAL A 21 1.47 5.64 0.10
CA VAL A 21 0.03 5.61 0.39
C VAL A 21 -0.68 4.95 -0.79
N LEU A 22 -1.31 3.80 -0.57
CA LEU A 22 -2.03 3.04 -1.60
C LEU A 22 -3.51 3.44 -1.66
N GLY A 23 -3.71 4.73 -1.93
CA GLY A 23 -4.99 5.33 -2.23
C GLY A 23 -5.84 5.66 -1.01
N ASP A 24 -6.90 6.42 -1.27
CA ASP A 24 -7.92 6.81 -0.30
C ASP A 24 -7.33 7.48 0.97
N PHE A 25 -6.41 8.42 0.77
CA PHE A 25 -5.71 9.11 1.87
C PHE A 25 -6.69 9.80 2.84
N ALA A 26 -7.77 10.37 2.30
CA ALA A 26 -8.90 10.83 3.11
C ALA A 26 -10.23 10.71 2.36
N VAL A 27 -11.22 10.11 3.03
CA VAL A 27 -12.58 9.93 2.51
C VAL A 27 -13.52 10.93 3.20
N SER A 28 -13.51 12.19 2.75
CA SER A 28 -14.40 13.22 3.31
C SER A 28 -15.05 14.11 2.25
N LYS A 29 -16.10 14.83 2.66
CA LYS A 29 -16.59 15.98 1.90
C LYS A 29 -15.52 17.07 1.96
N ALA A 30 -15.33 17.80 0.86
CA ALA A 30 -14.23 18.76 0.72
C ALA A 30 -14.56 20.11 1.37
N THR A 31 -15.12 20.14 2.59
CA THR A 31 -15.38 21.39 3.32
C THR A 31 -14.06 22.09 3.65
N ALA A 32 -14.09 23.42 3.82
CA ALA A 32 -12.88 24.19 4.10
C ALA A 32 -12.15 23.68 5.36
N THR A 33 -12.90 23.41 6.43
CA THR A 33 -12.35 22.86 7.69
C THR A 33 -11.66 21.51 7.45
N GLN A 34 -12.32 20.58 6.77
CA GLN A 34 -11.76 19.23 6.53
C GLN A 34 -10.50 19.28 5.64
N ARG A 35 -10.46 20.20 4.66
CA ARG A 35 -9.25 20.39 3.85
C ARG A 35 -8.07 20.88 4.70
N THR A 36 -8.32 21.83 5.61
CA THR A 36 -7.29 22.34 6.52
C THR A 36 -6.80 21.24 7.47
N GLU A 37 -7.72 20.44 8.02
CA GLU A 37 -7.37 19.31 8.89
C GLU A 37 -6.49 18.30 8.15
N VAL A 38 -6.91 17.84 6.97
CA VAL A 38 -6.15 16.87 6.17
C VAL A 38 -4.81 17.43 5.69
N ARG A 39 -4.75 18.73 5.34
CA ARG A 39 -3.47 19.42 5.07
C ARG A 39 -2.56 19.36 6.30
N GLY A 40 -3.06 19.69 7.47
CA GLY A 40 -2.29 19.63 8.71
C GLY A 40 -1.80 18.22 9.04
N ILE A 41 -2.63 17.20 8.78
CA ILE A 41 -2.24 15.79 8.90
C ILE A 41 -1.10 15.46 7.95
N PHE A 42 -1.25 15.81 6.67
CA PHE A 42 -0.24 15.58 5.65
C PHE A 42 1.10 16.22 6.04
N ASP A 43 1.09 17.47 6.48
CA ASP A 43 2.30 18.22 6.83
C ASP A 43 2.96 17.70 8.12
N ALA A 44 2.18 17.09 9.02
CA ALA A 44 2.66 16.55 10.28
C ALA A 44 3.32 15.16 10.16
N ILE A 45 3.12 14.46 9.04
CA ILE A 45 3.76 13.16 8.78
C ILE A 45 5.17 13.43 8.23
N PRO A 46 6.24 12.84 8.80
CA PRO A 46 7.60 12.99 8.27
C PRO A 46 7.79 12.17 6.97
N GLY A 47 8.98 12.26 6.36
CA GLY A 47 9.33 11.46 5.19
C GLY A 47 8.81 12.01 3.86
N ARG A 48 9.30 11.41 2.78
CA ARG A 48 8.83 11.63 1.41
C ARG A 48 7.54 10.86 1.20
N LYS A 49 6.54 11.48 0.57
CA LYS A 49 5.18 10.94 0.49
C LYS A 49 4.81 10.67 -0.95
N HIS A 50 4.49 9.42 -1.25
CA HIS A 50 4.11 8.96 -2.57
C HIS A 50 2.68 8.44 -2.57
N LEU A 51 1.86 8.91 -3.53
CA LEU A 51 0.48 8.46 -3.66
C LEU A 51 0.31 7.53 -4.86
N VAL A 52 -0.22 6.34 -4.61
CA VAL A 52 -0.85 5.50 -5.63
C VAL A 52 -2.34 5.75 -5.55
N LEU A 53 -2.93 6.29 -6.61
CA LEU A 53 -4.27 6.87 -6.58
C LEU A 53 -5.37 5.84 -6.30
N GLY A 54 -6.21 6.12 -5.29
CA GLY A 54 -7.47 5.44 -5.01
C GLY A 54 -8.68 6.14 -5.63
N ASN A 55 -9.86 5.50 -5.57
CA ASN A 55 -11.09 6.06 -6.14
C ASN A 55 -11.62 7.27 -5.35
N HIS A 56 -11.27 7.41 -4.07
CA HIS A 56 -11.71 8.53 -3.25
C HIS A 56 -10.73 9.70 -3.20
N ASP A 57 -9.53 9.57 -3.79
CA ASP A 57 -8.55 10.66 -3.89
C ASP A 57 -9.00 11.71 -4.92
N ARG A 58 -9.83 12.64 -4.47
CA ARG A 58 -10.34 13.76 -5.27
C ARG A 58 -9.25 14.81 -5.53
N ALA A 59 -9.52 15.75 -6.43
CA ALA A 59 -8.57 16.81 -6.82
C ALA A 59 -7.86 17.47 -5.62
N TRP A 60 -8.60 17.85 -4.59
CA TRP A 60 -8.03 18.50 -3.41
C TRP A 60 -7.05 17.64 -2.58
N ILE A 61 -7.13 16.30 -2.68
CA ILE A 61 -6.13 15.37 -2.12
C ILE A 61 -4.91 15.28 -3.03
N ARG A 62 -5.12 15.30 -4.34
CA ARG A 62 -4.04 15.30 -5.35
C ARG A 62 -3.24 16.61 -5.33
N ASP A 63 -3.86 17.69 -4.87
CA ASP A 63 -3.22 19.01 -4.72
C ASP A 63 -2.36 19.13 -3.43
N LEU A 64 -2.25 18.07 -2.62
CA LEU A 64 -1.24 18.02 -1.54
C LEU A 64 0.18 17.89 -2.16
N PRO A 65 1.25 18.39 -1.53
CA PRO A 65 2.60 18.39 -2.08
C PRO A 65 3.23 17.00 -1.92
N TRP A 66 2.71 16.03 -2.67
CA TRP A 66 3.27 14.69 -2.80
C TRP A 66 4.61 14.74 -3.54
N ASP A 67 5.57 13.93 -3.11
CA ASP A 67 6.85 13.73 -3.81
C ASP A 67 6.65 12.98 -5.14
N SER A 68 5.66 12.09 -5.21
CA SER A 68 5.20 11.52 -6.48
C SER A 68 3.74 11.08 -6.41
N MET A 69 3.09 11.02 -7.58
CA MET A 69 1.74 10.48 -7.72
C MET A 69 1.64 9.61 -8.98
N SER A 70 0.96 8.47 -8.87
CA SER A 70 0.75 7.56 -10.00
C SER A 70 -0.53 6.74 -9.83
N GLN A 71 -1.03 6.14 -10.91
CA GLN A 71 -2.14 5.17 -10.82
C GLN A 71 -1.65 3.81 -10.27
N MET A 72 -0.41 3.46 -10.61
CA MET A 72 0.30 2.25 -10.20
C MET A 72 1.79 2.57 -10.18
N ALA A 73 2.56 1.87 -9.36
CA ALA A 73 4.01 2.01 -9.31
C ALA A 73 4.71 0.64 -9.33
N ASP A 74 5.82 0.55 -10.07
CA ASP A 74 6.71 -0.60 -10.12
C ASP A 74 8.04 -0.17 -9.51
N ILE A 75 8.33 -0.62 -8.30
CA ILE A 75 9.46 -0.15 -7.50
C ILE A 75 10.32 -1.31 -7.03
N VAL A 76 11.56 -1.01 -6.67
CA VAL A 76 12.48 -1.98 -6.04
C VAL A 76 12.98 -1.39 -4.73
N VAL A 77 12.78 -2.12 -3.65
CA VAL A 77 13.24 -1.75 -2.29
C VAL A 77 14.08 -2.91 -1.78
N ASP A 78 15.35 -2.67 -1.43
CA ASP A 78 16.28 -3.69 -0.94
C ASP A 78 16.34 -4.97 -1.82
N GLY A 79 16.30 -4.78 -3.14
CA GLY A 79 16.29 -5.87 -4.12
C GLY A 79 14.93 -6.58 -4.31
N ARG A 80 13.93 -6.24 -3.50
CA ARG A 80 12.55 -6.73 -3.61
C ARG A 80 11.76 -5.88 -4.60
N ARG A 81 11.27 -6.49 -5.69
CA ARG A 81 10.37 -5.83 -6.64
C ARG A 81 8.94 -5.82 -6.09
N LEU A 82 8.33 -4.64 -6.06
CA LEU A 82 6.96 -4.42 -5.61
C LEU A 82 6.13 -3.79 -6.72
N PHE A 83 4.89 -4.26 -6.88
CA PHE A 83 3.91 -3.62 -7.75
C PHE A 83 2.79 -3.02 -6.89
N LEU A 84 2.68 -1.70 -6.87
CA LEU A 84 1.74 -0.97 -6.04
C LEU A 84 0.52 -0.59 -6.87
N CYS A 85 -0.67 -0.96 -6.40
CA CYS A 85 -1.94 -0.56 -6.99
C CYS A 85 -2.99 -0.46 -5.89
N HIS A 86 -3.83 0.57 -5.91
CA HIS A 86 -4.91 0.66 -4.91
C HIS A 86 -5.83 -0.57 -4.95
N TYR A 87 -6.11 -1.08 -6.15
CA TYR A 87 -6.99 -2.23 -6.35
C TYR A 87 -6.22 -3.56 -6.29
N PRO A 88 -6.83 -4.62 -5.72
CA PRO A 88 -6.31 -5.97 -5.87
C PRO A 88 -6.27 -6.38 -7.34
N MET A 89 -5.16 -6.99 -7.76
CA MET A 89 -4.98 -7.46 -9.13
C MET A 89 -4.80 -8.97 -9.15
N VAL A 90 -5.43 -9.64 -10.13
CA VAL A 90 -5.30 -11.09 -10.30
C VAL A 90 -3.89 -11.45 -10.79
N THR A 91 -3.33 -10.65 -11.71
CA THR A 91 -1.92 -10.65 -12.13
C THR A 91 -1.44 -9.21 -12.35
N PHE A 92 -0.12 -8.99 -12.37
CA PHE A 92 0.54 -7.69 -12.39
C PHE A 92 1.96 -7.81 -12.97
N PRO A 93 2.56 -6.69 -13.41
CA PRO A 93 3.95 -6.66 -13.90
C PRO A 93 4.94 -7.32 -12.93
N GLY A 94 5.66 -8.32 -13.43
CA GLY A 94 6.67 -9.03 -12.64
C GLY A 94 6.12 -10.16 -11.76
N ALA A 95 4.82 -10.49 -11.80
CA ALA A 95 4.24 -11.58 -11.02
C ALA A 95 5.00 -12.92 -11.19
N ARG A 96 5.28 -13.34 -12.44
CA ARG A 96 6.10 -14.54 -12.74
C ARG A 96 7.56 -14.46 -12.31
N ARG A 97 8.06 -13.27 -12.01
CA ARG A 97 9.45 -12.99 -11.62
C ARG A 97 9.57 -12.71 -10.13
N GLY A 98 8.56 -13.12 -9.35
CA GLY A 98 8.55 -12.98 -7.90
C GLY A 98 8.24 -11.59 -7.40
N ALA A 99 7.75 -10.64 -8.22
CA ALA A 99 7.30 -9.36 -7.69
C ALA A 99 6.14 -9.56 -6.70
N LEU A 100 6.07 -8.71 -5.68
CA LEU A 100 4.96 -8.70 -4.72
C LEU A 100 4.00 -7.57 -5.04
N GLN A 101 2.73 -7.88 -5.21
CA GLN A 101 1.72 -6.82 -5.35
C GLN A 101 1.28 -6.33 -3.98
N LEU A 102 1.21 -5.02 -3.79
CA LEU A 102 0.64 -4.40 -2.60
C LEU A 102 -0.62 -3.65 -3.00
N PHE A 103 -1.68 -3.79 -2.20
CA PHE A 103 -2.98 -3.20 -2.49
C PHE A 103 -3.77 -2.78 -1.26
N GLY A 104 -4.85 -2.02 -1.48
CA GLY A 104 -5.79 -1.59 -0.44
C GLY A 104 -7.24 -1.85 -0.89
N HIS A 105 -8.09 -0.83 -0.82
CA HIS A 105 -9.47 -0.78 -1.35
C HIS A 105 -10.51 -1.72 -0.71
N VAL A 106 -10.18 -2.99 -0.52
CA VAL A 106 -11.14 -4.03 -0.11
C VAL A 106 -11.34 -4.13 1.40
N HIS A 107 -10.70 -3.27 2.18
CA HIS A 107 -10.78 -3.27 3.64
C HIS A 107 -10.52 -4.68 4.22
N GLN A 108 -11.11 -4.99 5.37
CA GLN A 108 -11.08 -6.29 6.04
C GLN A 108 -11.68 -7.48 5.25
N ASN A 109 -12.24 -7.25 4.05
CA ASN A 109 -12.88 -8.32 3.28
C ASN A 109 -11.88 -9.31 2.67
N TRP A 110 -10.64 -8.89 2.39
CA TRP A 110 -9.62 -9.79 1.85
C TRP A 110 -8.20 -9.41 2.27
N ARG A 111 -7.47 -10.34 2.90
CA ARG A 111 -6.08 -10.15 3.34
C ARG A 111 -5.05 -10.22 2.22
N GLY A 112 -5.43 -10.82 1.09
CA GLY A 112 -4.53 -11.07 -0.04
C GLY A 112 -4.16 -12.55 -0.20
N SER A 113 -3.12 -12.78 -1.00
CA SER A 113 -2.46 -14.06 -1.27
C SER A 113 -0.94 -13.95 -1.10
N ARG A 114 -0.22 -15.07 -1.22
CA ARG A 114 1.24 -15.12 -1.06
C ARG A 114 2.02 -14.13 -1.92
N ASN A 115 1.45 -13.71 -3.04
CA ASN A 115 2.05 -12.79 -4.01
C ASN A 115 1.32 -11.44 -4.11
N SER A 116 0.35 -11.18 -3.25
CA SER A 116 -0.48 -9.98 -3.29
C SER A 116 -0.96 -9.68 -1.87
N VAL A 117 -0.50 -8.61 -1.23
CA VAL A 117 -0.78 -8.33 0.19
C VAL A 117 -1.61 -7.06 0.34
N ASN A 118 -2.68 -7.16 1.13
CA ASN A 118 -3.46 -6.00 1.53
C ASN A 118 -2.70 -5.20 2.60
N VAL A 119 -2.37 -3.95 2.29
CA VAL A 119 -1.67 -2.98 3.17
C VAL A 119 -2.60 -1.89 3.71
N GLY A 120 -3.92 -2.05 3.56
CA GLY A 120 -4.91 -1.16 4.17
C GLY A 120 -4.74 -1.10 5.69
N VAL A 121 -4.72 0.10 6.26
CA VAL A 121 -4.39 0.32 7.69
C VAL A 121 -5.31 -0.46 8.64
N ASP A 122 -6.55 -0.73 8.23
CA ASP A 122 -7.55 -1.54 8.95
C ASP A 122 -7.21 -3.05 9.03
N MET A 123 -6.19 -3.50 8.28
CA MET A 123 -5.58 -4.83 8.36
C MET A 123 -4.33 -4.89 9.24
N TRP A 124 -3.89 -3.74 9.74
CA TRP A 124 -2.60 -3.57 10.40
C TRP A 124 -2.73 -2.64 11.60
N ASP A 125 -3.76 -2.82 12.43
CA ASP A 125 -3.95 -2.08 13.69
C ASP A 125 -3.86 -0.55 13.53
N PHE A 126 -4.27 -0.04 12.36
CA PHE A 126 -4.25 1.37 12.02
C PHE A 126 -2.85 2.04 12.00
N ARG A 127 -1.78 1.25 11.80
CA ARG A 127 -0.39 1.73 11.64
C ARG A 127 0.14 1.53 10.21
N PRO A 128 1.11 2.35 9.76
CA PRO A 128 1.86 2.07 8.54
C PRO A 128 2.67 0.77 8.70
N VAL A 129 3.05 0.16 7.59
CA VAL A 129 3.72 -1.15 7.58
C VAL A 129 5.01 -1.11 6.77
N THR A 130 5.99 -1.87 7.23
CA THR A 130 7.30 -1.97 6.58
C THR A 130 7.34 -3.18 5.64
N LEU A 131 8.28 -3.18 4.69
CA LEU A 131 8.45 -4.30 3.78
C LEU A 131 8.71 -5.65 4.51
N PRO A 132 9.57 -5.74 5.54
CA PRO A 132 9.76 -7.00 6.27
C PRO A 132 8.47 -7.57 6.86
N GLU A 133 7.61 -6.73 7.44
CA GLU A 133 6.32 -7.16 8.01
C GLU A 133 5.37 -7.66 6.91
N ILE A 134 5.36 -6.99 5.76
CA ILE A 134 4.56 -7.37 4.60
C ILE A 134 5.02 -8.73 4.06
N ASP A 135 6.34 -8.91 3.86
CA ASP A 135 6.90 -10.17 3.38
C ASP A 135 6.66 -11.31 4.37
N GLU A 136 6.78 -11.06 5.67
CA GLU A 136 6.44 -12.04 6.70
C GLU A 136 4.97 -12.48 6.58
N ARG A 137 4.04 -11.53 6.50
CA ARG A 137 2.61 -11.84 6.31
C ARG A 137 2.36 -12.62 5.03
N ALA A 138 3.02 -12.25 3.92
CA ALA A 138 2.85 -12.89 2.62
C ALA A 138 3.13 -14.40 2.67
N ARG A 139 4.17 -14.83 3.42
CA ARG A 139 4.56 -16.25 3.54
C ARG A 139 3.42 -17.13 4.06
N PHE A 140 2.57 -16.58 4.94
CA PHE A 140 1.47 -17.31 5.57
C PHE A 140 0.12 -17.14 4.86
N LEU A 141 0.04 -16.33 3.81
CA LEU A 141 -1.18 -16.19 3.02
C LEU A 141 -1.36 -17.37 2.04
N PRO A 142 -2.61 -17.72 1.70
CA PRO A 142 -2.88 -18.74 0.71
C PRO A 142 -2.34 -18.31 -0.66
N VAL A 143 -2.09 -19.28 -1.53
CA VAL A 143 -1.80 -19.03 -2.95
C VAL A 143 -3.04 -18.39 -3.62
N ASN A 144 -2.82 -17.50 -4.59
CA ASN A 144 -3.91 -16.94 -5.38
C ASN A 144 -4.65 -18.09 -6.08
N LYS A 145 -5.96 -18.22 -5.82
CA LYS A 145 -6.81 -19.29 -6.37
C LYS A 145 -6.82 -19.35 -7.91
N HIS A 146 -6.56 -18.23 -8.58
CA HIS A 146 -6.53 -18.12 -10.04
C HIS A 146 -5.12 -18.24 -10.61
N TRP A 147 -4.10 -18.53 -9.78
CA TRP A 147 -2.71 -18.47 -10.19
C TRP A 147 -2.39 -19.34 -11.41
N ASP A 148 -2.84 -20.60 -11.41
CA ASP A 148 -2.60 -21.51 -12.53
C ASP A 148 -3.39 -21.11 -13.80
N GLU A 149 -4.46 -20.32 -13.65
CA GLU A 149 -5.24 -19.79 -14.76
C GLU A 149 -4.56 -18.55 -15.38
N VAL A 150 -4.03 -17.64 -14.56
CA VAL A 150 -3.46 -16.38 -15.04
C VAL A 150 -1.96 -16.43 -15.30
N GLU A 151 -1.23 -17.33 -14.63
CA GLU A 151 0.22 -17.53 -14.77
C GLU A 151 0.60 -19.01 -14.96
N PRO A 152 0.06 -19.69 -15.99
CA PRO A 152 0.23 -21.12 -16.19
C PRO A 152 1.70 -21.54 -16.28
N GLY A 153 2.03 -22.63 -15.62
CA GLY A 153 3.37 -23.23 -15.64
C GLY A 153 4.43 -22.46 -14.85
N CYS A 154 4.05 -21.45 -14.07
CA CYS A 154 4.95 -20.72 -13.19
C CYS A 154 4.68 -21.14 -11.73
N PRO A 155 5.54 -21.92 -11.06
CA PRO A 155 5.35 -22.18 -9.65
C PRO A 155 5.53 -20.89 -8.86
N LEU A 156 4.57 -20.56 -7.99
CA LEU A 156 4.78 -19.57 -6.93
C LEU A 156 5.83 -20.16 -5.99
N SER A 157 7.06 -19.66 -6.03
CA SER A 157 8.15 -20.17 -5.20
C SER A 157 7.69 -20.23 -3.74
N ALA A 158 7.62 -21.45 -3.21
CA ALA A 158 7.24 -21.71 -1.82
C ALA A 158 8.40 -21.48 -0.85
N GLU A 159 9.58 -21.17 -1.35
CA GLU A 159 10.81 -21.20 -0.56
C GLU A 159 11.41 -19.80 -0.47
N VAL A 160 11.20 -19.17 0.68
CA VAL A 160 12.29 -18.42 1.29
C VAL A 160 13.17 -19.51 1.88
N GLY A 161 14.35 -19.71 1.31
CA GLY A 161 15.30 -20.74 1.73
C GLY A 161 15.61 -20.68 3.23
N ASP A 162 15.97 -21.84 3.78
CA ASP A 162 16.65 -22.02 5.07
C ASP A 162 17.84 -21.05 5.26
#